data_AF-A0A975BD19-F1
#
_entry.id   AF-A0A975BD19-F1
#
_cell.length_a   1.000
_cell.length_b   1.000
_cell.length_c   1.000
_cell.angle_alpha   90.00
_cell.angle_beta   90.00
_cell.angle_gamma   90.00
#
_symmetry.space_group_name_H-M   'P 1'
#
loop_
_entity.id
_entity.type
_entity.pdbx_description
1 polymer ?
#
loop_
_entity_poly.entity_id
_entity_poly.type
_entity_poly.pdbx_seq_one_letter_code
_entity_poly.pdbx_strand_id
1 'polypeptide(L)' 'MQISNPIITPFQILKAIENLTDAEKETLAIMADEKLSEELMKRRKETLLEMKRGELLSEDELFEDI' A
#
# COMPACT_ATOMS: atom_id res chain seq x y z
N MET A 1 10.75 -10.83 -25.91
CA MET A 1 11.52 -11.07 -24.68
C MET A 1 10.70 -12.01 -23.81
N GLN A 2 11.13 -13.26 -23.64
CA GLN A 2 10.50 -14.17 -22.67
C GLN A 2 10.92 -13.69 -21.27
N ILE A 3 9.97 -13.24 -20.47
CA ILE A 3 10.20 -12.93 -19.06
C ILE A 3 10.17 -14.27 -18.33
N SER A 4 11.36 -14.82 -18.09
CA SER A 4 11.52 -16.00 -17.24
C SER A 4 11.15 -15.61 -15.82
N ASN A 5 9.95 -16.00 -15.35
CA ASN A 5 9.62 -15.83 -13.94
C ASN A 5 10.52 -16.77 -13.13
N PRO A 6 11.37 -16.26 -12.23
CA PRO A 6 12.17 -17.11 -11.38
C PRO A 6 11.22 -17.96 -10.51
N ILE A 7 11.44 -19.27 -10.48
CA ILE A 7 10.73 -20.15 -9.55
C ILE A 7 11.26 -19.82 -8.15
N ILE A 8 10.52 -18.99 -7.41
CA ILE A 8 10.85 -18.64 -6.04
C ILE A 8 10.38 -19.80 -5.15
N THR A 9 11.33 -20.40 -4.43
CA THR A 9 11.03 -21.48 -3.49
C THR A 9 10.46 -20.92 -2.17
N PRO A 10 9.64 -21.69 -1.42
CA PRO A 10 9.13 -21.24 -0.13
C PRO A 10 10.22 -20.78 0.84
N PHE A 11 11.40 -21.42 0.81
CA PHE A 11 12.55 -21.01 1.63
C PHE A 11 13.11 -19.64 1.24
N GLN A 12 13.13 -19.31 -0.06
CA GLN A 12 13.55 -18.00 -0.53
C GLN A 12 12.53 -16.91 -0.16
N ILE A 13 11.23 -17.23 -0.16
CA ILE A 13 10.19 -16.32 0.35
C ILE A 13 10.42 -16.04 1.83
N LEU A 14 10.66 -17.09 2.64
CA LEU A 14 10.92 -16.94 4.07
C LEU A 14 12.13 -16.02 4.32
N LYS A 15 13.26 -16.28 3.65
CA LYS A 15 14.45 -15.43 3.76
C LYS A 15 14.18 -13.98 3.34
N ALA A 16 13.37 -13.77 2.30
CA ALA A 16 13.01 -12.44 1.87
C ALA A 16 12.22 -11.71 2.97
N ILE A 17 11.24 -12.38 3.60
CA ILE A 17 10.44 -11.83 4.70
C ILE A 17 11.29 -11.55 5.94
N GLU A 18 12.23 -12.43 6.28
CA GLU A 18 13.13 -12.25 7.44
C GLU A 18 13.98 -10.99 7.30
N ASN A 19 14.43 -10.67 6.09
CA ASN A 19 15.27 -9.51 5.79
C ASN A 19 14.50 -8.18 5.74
N LEU A 20 13.17 -8.20 5.84
CA LEU A 20 12.37 -6.98 5.86
C LEU A 20 12.49 -6.25 7.20
N THR A 21 12.45 -4.93 7.12
CA THR A 21 12.26 -4.05 8.27
C THR A 21 10.87 -4.26 8.90
N ASP A 22 10.70 -3.83 10.14
CA ASP A 22 9.41 -3.97 10.83
C ASP A 22 8.28 -3.21 10.10
N ALA A 23 8.58 -2.04 9.53
CA ALA A 23 7.62 -1.27 8.73
C ALA A 23 7.23 -1.99 7.42
N GLU A 24 8.17 -2.69 6.77
CA GLU A 24 7.88 -3.49 5.57
C GLU A 24 7.07 -4.76 5.92
N LYS A 25 7.31 -5.37 7.08
CA LYS A 25 6.51 -6.50 7.57
C LYS A 25 5.09 -6.08 7.92
N GLU A 26 4.92 -4.93 8.55
CA GLU A 26 3.61 -4.32 8.81
C GLU A 26 2.88 -4.04 7.49
N THR A 27 3.57 -3.48 6.51
CA THR A 27 3.02 -3.26 5.16
C THR A 27 2.57 -4.58 4.52
N LEU A 28 3.36 -5.64 4.62
CA LEU A 28 2.96 -6.97 4.12
C LEU A 28 1.75 -7.52 4.86
N ALA A 29 1.67 -7.35 6.17
CA ALA A 29 0.52 -7.78 6.96
C ALA A 29 -0.76 -7.03 6.53
N ILE A 30 -0.64 -5.73 6.30
CA ILE A 30 -1.72 -4.89 5.76
C ILE A 30 -2.17 -5.38 4.38
N MET A 31 -1.22 -5.74 3.51
CA MET A 31 -1.53 -6.24 2.16
C MET A 31 -2.11 -7.65 2.15
N ALA A 32 -1.76 -8.48 3.15
CA ALA A 32 -2.28 -9.84 3.29
C ALA A 32 -3.73 -9.87 3.80
N ASP A 33 -4.17 -8.81 4.48
CA ASP A 33 -5.58 -8.63 4.83
C ASP A 33 -6.36 -8.11 3.60
N GLU A 34 -7.16 -9.00 3.00
CA GLU A 34 -7.95 -8.74 1.81
C GLU A 34 -8.88 -7.52 1.99
N LYS A 35 -9.57 -7.41 3.13
CA LYS A 35 -10.52 -6.32 3.39
C LYS A 35 -9.80 -4.98 3.53
N LEU A 36 -8.66 -4.98 4.22
CA LEU A 36 -7.88 -3.77 4.41
C LEU A 36 -7.22 -3.31 3.11
N SER A 37 -6.72 -4.26 2.32
CA SER A 37 -6.15 -4.01 0.99
C SER A 37 -7.20 -3.42 0.03
N GLU A 38 -8.42 -3.95 0.01
CA GLU A 38 -9.53 -3.42 -0.78
C GLU A 38 -9.89 -1.98 -0.38
N GLU A 39 -10.02 -1.70 0.92
CA GLU A 39 -10.33 -0.37 1.43
C GLU A 39 -9.21 0.64 1.09
N LEU A 40 -7.94 0.24 1.20
CA LEU A 40 -6.80 1.08 0.79
C LEU A 40 -6.81 1.38 -0.71
N MET A 41 -7.12 0.40 -1.55
CA MET A 41 -7.22 0.61 -3.00
C MET A 41 -8.39 1.53 -3.36
N LYS A 42 -9.53 1.36 -2.68
CA LYS A 42 -10.68 2.25 -2.80
C LYS A 42 -10.31 3.69 -2.43
N ARG A 43 -9.70 3.92 -1.26
CA ARG A 43 -9.25 5.25 -0.82
C ARG A 43 -8.26 5.88 -1.80
N ARG A 44 -7.27 5.13 -2.28
CA ARG A 44 -6.32 5.64 -3.30
C ARG A 44 -7.04 6.12 -4.55
N LYS A 45 -8.07 5.40 -5.00
CA LYS A 45 -8.87 5.78 -6.17
C LYS A 45 -9.70 7.04 -5.89
N GLU A 46 -10.29 7.15 -4.72
CA GLU A 46 -11.08 8.32 -4.29
C GLU A 46 -10.18 9.56 -4.19
N THR A 47 -9.04 9.46 -3.48
CA THR A 47 -8.06 10.55 -3.40
C THR A 47 -7.62 11.00 -4.79
N LEU A 48 -7.29 10.07 -5.70
CA LEU A 48 -6.91 10.42 -7.09
C LEU A 48 -8.02 11.18 -7.84
N LEU A 49 -9.28 10.90 -7.56
CA LEU A 49 -10.41 11.63 -8.14
C LEU A 49 -10.52 13.03 -7.52
N GLU A 50 -10.38 13.15 -6.21
CA GLU A 50 -10.38 14.44 -5.50
C GLU A 50 -9.22 15.33 -5.98
N MET A 51 -8.00 14.78 -6.14
CA MET A 51 -6.86 15.53 -6.69
C MET A 51 -7.17 16.09 -8.07
N LYS A 52 -7.79 15.27 -8.94
CA LYS A 52 -8.14 15.68 -10.31
C LYS A 52 -9.22 16.75 -10.34
N ARG A 53 -10.10 16.79 -9.34
CA ARG A 53 -11.16 17.78 -9.23
C ARG A 53 -10.71 19.05 -8.50
N GLY A 54 -9.52 19.04 -7.90
CA GLY A 54 -9.06 20.12 -7.03
C GLY A 54 -9.86 20.20 -5.72
N GLU A 55 -10.44 19.08 -5.29
CA GLU A 55 -11.29 18.95 -4.09
C GLU A 55 -10.50 18.46 -2.87
N LEU A 56 -9.16 18.36 -2.96
CA LEU A 56 -8.33 18.03 -1.81
C LEU A 56 -8.27 19.21 -0.85
N LEU A 57 -8.61 18.95 0.40
CA LEU A 57 -8.38 19.89 1.50
C LEU A 57 -6.87 20.14 1.66
N SER A 58 -6.51 21.40 1.79
CA SER A 58 -5.20 21.85 2.23
C SER A 58 -4.97 21.50 3.70
N GLU A 59 -3.70 21.51 4.12
CA GLU A 59 -3.34 21.25 5.51
C GLU A 59 -4.01 22.25 6.46
N ASP A 60 -4.12 23.51 6.06
CA ASP A 60 -4.80 24.55 6.83
C ASP A 60 -6.31 24.23 6.97
N GLU A 61 -6.98 23.81 5.89
CA GLU A 61 -8.41 23.42 5.90
C GLU A 61 -8.68 22.16 6.74
N LEU A 62 -7.68 21.29 6.95
CA LEU A 62 -7.82 20.09 7.78
C LEU A 62 -7.78 20.39 9.28
N PHE A 63 -7.24 21.54 9.68
CA PHE A 63 -7.00 21.90 11.07
C PHE A 63 -7.61 23.25 11.49
N GLU A 64 -8.57 23.80 10.73
CA GLU A 64 -9.19 25.11 11.01
C GLU A 64 -9.88 25.20 12.39
N ASP A 65 -10.12 24.09 13.08
CA ASP A 65 -10.81 24.04 14.39
C ASP A 65 -9.96 23.45 15.55
N ILE A 66 -8.62 23.40 15.44
CA ILE A 66 -7.70 23.00 16.55
C ILE A 66 -6.84 24.19 17.00
#